data_AF-A0A373S6M4-F1
#
_entry.id   AF-A0A373S6M4-F1
#
_cell.length_a   1.000
_cell.length_b   1.000
_cell.length_c   1.000
_cell.angle_alpha   90.00
_cell.angle_beta   90.00
_cell.angle_gamma   90.00
#
_symmetry.space_group_name_H-M   'P 1'
#
loop_
_entity.id
_entity.type
_entity.pdbx_description
1 polymer ?
#
loop_
_entity_poly.entity_id
_entity_poly.type
_entity_poly.pdbx_seq_one_letter_code
_entity_poly.pdbx_strand_id
1 'polypeptide(L)' 'MTISEQIKVLCVRCGVSEAELARRLGKSPQSFNSKMKRESFTVEDLDNIADVLGVEFNREFILANGDKV' A
#
# COMPACT_ATOMS: atom_id res chain seq x y z
N MET A 1 2.06 -12.11 6.44
CA MET A 1 2.71 -11.08 5.60
C MET A 1 2.34 -9.72 6.19
N THR A 2 3.30 -8.86 6.52
CA THR A 2 2.99 -7.53 7.03
C THR A 2 2.65 -6.57 5.89
N ILE A 3 2.06 -5.41 6.19
CA ILE A 3 1.70 -4.40 5.17
C ILE A 3 2.93 -3.99 4.33
N SER A 4 4.06 -3.76 4.99
CA SER A 4 5.30 -3.40 4.30
C SER A 4 5.79 -4.50 3.35
N GLU A 5 5.65 -5.78 3.73
CA GLU A 5 5.95 -6.89 2.82
C GLU A 5 4.97 -6.94 1.63
N GLN A 6 3.68 -6.65 1.83
CA GLN A 6 2.72 -6.56 0.72
C GLN A 6 3.11 -5.47 -0.26
N ILE A 7 3.47 -4.28 0.24
CA ILE A 7 3.89 -3.13 -0.57
C ILE A 7 5.15 -3.47 -1.38
N LYS A 8 6.14 -4.17 -0.79
CA LYS A 8 7.33 -4.63 -1.53
C LYS A 8 6.96 -5.58 -2.67
N VAL A 9 6.10 -6.56 -2.39
CA VAL A 9 5.63 -7.49 -3.42
C VAL A 9 4.90 -6.73 -4.53
N LEU A 10 4.06 -5.76 -4.17
CA LEU A 10 3.34 -4.91 -5.11
C LEU A 10 4.31 -4.12 -6.02
N CYS A 11 5.34 -3.49 -5.44
CA CYS A 11 6.39 -2.80 -6.19
C CYS A 11 7.05 -3.71 -7.24
N VAL A 12 7.44 -4.93 -6.85
CA VAL A 12 8.04 -5.91 -7.75
C VAL A 12 7.07 -6.32 -8.87
N ARG A 13 5.80 -6.55 -8.54
CA ARG A 13 4.76 -6.94 -9.52
C ARG A 13 4.43 -5.82 -10.51
N CYS A 14 4.48 -4.57 -10.05
CA CYS A 14 4.25 -3.39 -10.88
C CYS A 14 5.52 -2.90 -11.60
N GLY A 15 6.68 -3.54 -11.40
CA GLY A 15 7.95 -3.15 -12.02
C GLY A 15 8.48 -1.79 -11.56
N VAL A 16 8.16 -1.37 -10.34
CA VAL A 16 8.59 -0.09 -9.76
C VAL A 16 9.50 -0.30 -8.55
N SER A 17 10.37 0.65 -8.28
CA SER A 17 11.14 0.67 -7.03
C SER A 17 10.34 1.32 -5.90
N GLU A 18 10.65 1.00 -4.64
CA GLU A 18 10.05 1.68 -3.48
C GLU A 18 10.31 3.20 -3.49
N ALA A 19 11.47 3.62 -4.01
CA ALA A 19 11.81 5.03 -4.17
C ALA A 19 10.95 5.72 -5.23
N GLU A 20 10.62 5.02 -6.31
CA GLU A 20 9.70 5.50 -7.33
C GLU A 20 8.27 5.60 -6.79
N LEU A 21 7.79 4.56 -6.08
CA LEU A 21 6.50 4.62 -5.40
C LEU A 21 6.42 5.83 -4.45
N ALA A 22 7.45 6.05 -3.63
CA ALA A 22 7.51 7.21 -2.74
C ALA A 22 7.36 8.53 -3.51
N ARG A 23 8.05 8.69 -4.65
CA ARG A 23 7.95 9.89 -5.49
C ARG A 23 6.55 10.08 -6.08
N ARG A 24 5.91 9.01 -6.55
CA ARG A 24 4.54 9.06 -7.07
C ARG A 24 3.53 9.49 -6.01
N LEU A 25 3.76 9.07 -4.76
CA LEU A 25 2.98 9.50 -3.59
C LEU A 25 3.32 10.93 -3.11
N GLY A 26 4.20 11.66 -3.81
CA GLY A 26 4.64 12.99 -3.40
C GLY A 26 5.50 13.00 -2.13
N LYS A 27 6.15 11.88 -1.79
CA LYS A 27 7.00 11.72 -0.60
C LYS A 27 8.46 11.54 -0.97
N SER A 28 9.36 11.85 -0.03
CA SER A 28 10.76 11.47 -0.17
C SER A 28 10.94 9.96 0.11
N PRO A 29 11.87 9.27 -0.56
CA PRO A 29 12.17 7.85 -0.27
C PRO A 29 12.54 7.59 1.19
N GLN A 30 13.19 8.55 1.86
CA GLN A 30 13.59 8.44 3.27
C GLN A 30 12.39 8.46 4.22
N SER A 31 11.42 9.36 3.97
CA SER A 31 10.18 9.42 4.73
C SER A 31 9.35 8.15 4.53
N PHE A 32 9.23 7.70 3.27
CA PHE A 32 8.52 6.47 2.94
C PHE A 32 9.15 5.24 3.60
N ASN A 33 10.48 5.07 3.51
CA ASN A 33 11.17 3.96 4.15
C ASN A 33 11.07 4.00 5.69
N SER A 34 11.06 5.21 6.30
CA SER A 34 10.80 5.34 7.73
C SER A 34 9.40 4.86 8.11
N LYS A 35 8.40 5.11 7.25
CA LYS A 35 7.04 4.59 7.41
C LYS A 35 6.96 3.07 7.23
N MET A 36 7.67 2.53 6.22
CA MET A 36 7.81 1.07 6.01
C MET A 36 8.37 0.35 7.24
N LYS A 37 9.35 0.94 7.93
CA LYS A 37 9.93 0.37 9.17
C LYS A 37 8.98 0.44 10.38
N ARG A 38 8.16 1.49 10.47
CA ARG A 38 7.18 1.69 11.54
C ARG A 38 5.88 0.91 11.31
N GLU A 39 5.69 0.40 10.09
CA GLU A 39 4.48 -0.31 9.64
C GLU A 39 3.19 0.48 9.90
N SER A 40 3.30 1.81 9.88
CA SER A 40 2.24 2.74 10.28
C SER A 40 1.45 3.25 9.08
N PHE A 41 0.97 2.33 8.23
CA PHE A 41 0.14 2.66 7.07
C PHE A 41 -1.34 2.73 7.45
N THR A 42 -2.00 3.80 7.04
CA THR A 42 -3.45 3.94 7.13
C THR A 42 -4.10 3.31 5.91
N VAL A 43 -5.42 3.16 5.96
CA VAL A 43 -6.21 2.74 4.79
C VAL A 43 -6.02 3.73 3.64
N GLU A 44 -6.07 5.02 3.92
CA GLU A 44 -5.87 6.07 2.91
C GLU A 44 -4.50 5.95 2.23
N ASP A 45 -3.45 5.54 2.96
CA ASP A 45 -2.16 5.26 2.32
C ASP A 45 -2.25 4.10 1.32
N LEU A 46 -2.99 3.04 1.65
CA LEU A 46 -3.16 1.87 0.78
C LEU A 46 -3.97 2.21 -0.47
N ASP A 47 -5.03 3.00 -0.32
CA ASP A 47 -5.81 3.55 -1.44
C ASP A 47 -4.93 4.40 -2.37
N ASN A 48 -4.12 5.31 -1.81
CA ASN A 48 -3.21 6.13 -2.60
C ASN A 48 -2.13 5.31 -3.32
N ILE A 49 -1.59 4.26 -2.67
CA ILE A 49 -0.64 3.34 -3.30
C ILE A 49 -1.31 2.63 -4.48
N ALA A 50 -2.56 2.21 -4.32
CA ALA A 50 -3.31 1.52 -5.36
C ALA A 50 -3.55 2.43 -6.57
N ASP A 51 -4.01 3.67 -6.33
CA ASP A 51 -4.23 4.68 -7.36
C ASP A 51 -2.97 4.95 -8.20
N VAL A 52 -1.83 5.28 -7.55
CA VAL A 52 -0.60 5.64 -8.27
C VAL A 52 0.10 4.47 -8.97
N LEU A 53 -0.29 3.24 -8.64
CA LEU A 53 0.18 2.02 -9.29
C LEU A 53 -0.83 1.45 -10.28
N GLY A 54 -2.02 2.03 -10.39
CA GLY A 54 -3.09 1.55 -11.27
C GLY A 54 -3.58 0.15 -10.89
N VAL A 55 -3.63 -0.16 -9.59
CA VAL A 55 -4.17 -1.43 -9.07
C VAL A 55 -5.40 -1.16 -8.21
N GLU A 56 -6.21 -2.18 -7.98
CA GLU A 56 -7.38 -2.09 -7.11
C GLU A 56 -7.01 -2.56 -5.69
N PHE A 57 -7.32 -1.74 -4.68
CA PHE A 57 -7.27 -2.13 -3.28
C PHE A 57 -8.70 -2.32 -2.77
N ASN A 58 -9.07 -3.56 -2.43
CA ASN A 58 -10.38 -3.85 -1.89
C ASN A 58 -10.27 -4.28 -0.42
N ARG A 59 -11.06 -3.64 0.44
CA ARG A 59 -11.21 -4.02 1.85
C ARG A 59 -12.69 -4.23 2.12
N GLU A 60 -13.03 -5.36 2.75
CA GLU A 60 -14.41 -5.74 3.00
C GLU A 60 -14.53 -6.28 4.41
N PHE A 61 -15.57 -5.89 5.14
CA PHE A 61 -15.98 -6.61 6.34
C PHE A 61 -16.98 -7.69 5.93
N ILE A 62 -16.72 -8.93 6.36
CA ILE A 62 -17.63 -10.05 6.12
C ILE A 62 -18.34 -10.34 7.44
N LEU A 63 -19.65 -10.11 7.47
CA LEU A 63 -20.50 -10.42 8.61
C LEU A 63 -20.71 -11.93 8.72
N ALA A 64 -21.08 -12.40 9.91
CA ALA A 64 -21.25 -13.84 10.18
C ALA A 64 -22.33 -14.51 9.32
N ASN A 65 -23.25 -13.73 8.76
CA ASN A 65 -24.29 -14.18 7.84
C ASN A 65 -23.83 -14.20 6.36
N GLY A 66 -22.61 -13.77 6.07
CA GLY A 66 -22.05 -13.70 4.72
C GLY A 66 -22.23 -12.34 4.01
N ASP A 67 -22.91 -11.38 4.63
CA ASP A 67 -23.06 -10.04 4.07
C ASP A 67 -21.75 -9.25 4.12
N LYS A 68 -21.56 -8.38 3.13
CA LYS A 68 -20.38 -7.53 2.99
C LYS A 68 -20.71 -6.08 3.36
N VAL A 69 -19.82 -5.45 4.14
CA VAL A 69 -19.87 -4.03 4.52
C VAL A 69 -18.58 -3.32 4.10
#